data_AF-A0A1Y6E4P0-F1
#
_entry.id   AF-A0A1Y6E4P0-F1
#
_cell.length_a   1.000
_cell.length_b   1.000
_cell.length_c   1.000
_cell.angle_alpha   90.00
_cell.angle_beta   90.00
_cell.angle_gamma   90.00
#
_symmetry.space_group_name_H-M   'P 1'
#
loop_
_entity.id
_entity.type
_entity.pdbx_description
1 polymer ?
#
loop_
_entity_poly.entity_id
_entity_poly.type
_entity_poly.pdbx_seq_one_letter_code
_entity_poly.pdbx_strand_id
1 'polypeptide(L)'
;MFDNLSDRLGGVFDRLKGRGALKEQDVRDAMREVRIALLEADVALPVARRFIDAVTEKAVGQDVLRSVTPGQQVVKIVNDELVEMLGGTEVAGLKLDAKPPVVIMMVGLQGSGKTTTTAKLGKLIREKHGKKAMMASLDVNRPAAQEQLAVLGEQVDVATLPIVAGQQPVDIARRAMEAARLQAADVLLLDTAGRLHVDEALMAELKAVASVSAPTEVLLVVDSLTGQDAVNVAQSFSGEVPLTGVVLTRMDGDARGGAALSMRHVTGKPIKFAGTGEKLDAIEVFDPKRVAGRILGMGDVVSLVEKAAETIKEEDAEAMAKRMAKGQFDLNDLRTQLKQMQNMGGLGMLAGMLPGMKKAKAALAASDMDDKVLVHMDAIIGSMTPKERANPALMNAKRKKRVAAGAGREVQEVNKVLKMHQEMSRAMKQIKKMGGLKGLGALFGKGGMGAAMPGLDGPGPGGLPGLGGPGGKGPSVDPNTLPPDLRDMLNKK
;
A
#
# COMPACT_ATOMS: atom_id res chain seq x y z
N MET A 1 -3.58 6.58 -0.88
CA MET A 1 -3.20 6.93 0.52
C MET A 1 -2.48 8.27 0.61
N PHE A 2 -1.49 8.58 -0.24
CA PHE A 2 -0.80 9.89 -0.22
C PHE A 2 -0.66 10.50 -1.62
N ASP A 3 -1.46 10.05 -2.59
CA ASP A 3 -1.21 10.30 -4.02
C ASP A 3 -1.24 11.79 -4.35
N ASN A 4 -2.21 12.55 -3.82
CA ASN A 4 -2.31 14.00 -4.00
C ASN A 4 -1.09 14.76 -3.43
N LEU A 5 -0.64 14.40 -2.23
CA LEU A 5 0.57 14.99 -1.63
C LEU A 5 1.82 14.59 -2.43
N SER A 6 1.89 13.34 -2.87
CA SER A 6 3.01 12.80 -3.65
C SER A 6 3.15 13.45 -5.01
N ASP A 7 2.04 13.76 -5.68
CA ASP A 7 2.05 14.41 -6.98
C ASP A 7 2.48 15.88 -6.88
N ARG A 8 1.98 16.61 -5.88
CA ARG A 8 2.40 17.99 -5.62
C ARG A 8 3.87 18.07 -5.25
N LEU A 9 4.30 17.27 -4.28
CA LEU A 9 5.70 17.20 -3.85
C LEU A 9 6.62 16.73 -4.98
N GLY A 10 6.19 15.74 -5.77
CA GLY A 10 6.92 15.25 -6.95
C GLY A 10 7.22 16.37 -7.94
N GLY A 11 6.23 17.23 -8.25
CA GLY A 11 6.41 18.38 -9.13
C GLY A 11 7.45 19.40 -8.62
N VAL A 12 7.47 19.65 -7.30
CA VAL A 12 8.49 20.53 -6.67
C VAL A 12 9.88 19.90 -6.78
N PHE A 13 10.00 18.61 -6.48
CA PHE A 13 11.29 17.92 -6.46
C PHE A 13 11.86 17.68 -7.85
N ASP A 14 11.04 17.47 -8.86
CA ASP A 14 11.51 17.32 -10.24
C ASP A 14 12.14 18.62 -10.76
N ARG A 15 11.60 19.79 -10.37
CA ARG A 15 12.22 21.10 -10.65
C ARG A 15 13.57 21.26 -9.96
N LEU A 16 13.70 20.83 -8.71
CA LEU A 16 14.96 20.90 -7.97
C LEU A 16 16.02 19.94 -8.52
N LYS A 17 15.64 18.71 -8.89
CA LYS A 17 16.54 17.70 -9.49
C LYS A 17 17.06 18.12 -10.86
N GLY A 18 16.27 18.87 -11.64
CA GLY A 18 16.65 19.36 -12.96
C GLY A 18 17.71 20.47 -12.95
N ARG A 19 18.04 21.04 -11.79
CA ARG A 19 19.05 22.11 -11.67
C ARG A 19 20.40 21.53 -11.26
N GLY A 20 21.45 21.92 -11.99
CA GLY A 20 22.83 21.47 -11.73
C GLY A 20 23.45 22.09 -10.46
N ALA A 21 23.06 23.31 -10.11
CA ALA A 21 23.45 23.98 -8.87
C ALA A 21 22.22 24.69 -8.27
N LEU A 22 22.10 24.68 -6.95
CA LEU A 22 20.99 25.31 -6.23
C LEU A 22 21.52 26.51 -5.45
N LYS A 23 20.80 27.64 -5.54
CA LYS A 23 20.99 28.79 -4.66
C LYS A 23 20.08 28.64 -3.43
N GLU A 24 20.41 29.35 -2.35
CA GLU A 24 19.57 29.41 -1.15
C GLU A 24 18.13 29.81 -1.48
N GLN A 25 17.94 30.78 -2.38
CA GLN A 25 16.62 31.24 -2.79
C GLN A 25 15.80 30.11 -3.45
N ASP A 26 16.43 29.22 -4.22
CA ASP A 26 15.75 28.11 -4.88
C ASP A 26 15.20 27.10 -3.87
N VAL A 27 15.95 26.87 -2.79
CA VAL A 27 15.51 26.02 -1.67
C VAL A 27 14.33 26.67 -0.96
N ARG A 28 14.41 27.97 -0.64
CA ARG A 28 13.33 28.70 0.05
C ARG A 28 12.04 28.73 -0.77
N ASP A 29 12.13 28.92 -2.09
CA ASP A 29 10.97 28.92 -2.98
C ASP A 29 10.32 27.52 -3.04
N ALA A 30 11.13 26.47 -3.18
CA ALA A 30 10.63 25.10 -3.12
C ALA A 30 9.98 24.78 -1.77
N MET A 31 10.57 25.22 -0.66
CA MET A 31 10.01 25.02 0.67
C MET A 31 8.68 25.76 0.87
N ARG A 32 8.48 26.91 0.24
CA ARG A 32 7.18 27.61 0.23
C ARG A 32 6.11 26.76 -0.46
N GLU A 33 6.43 26.12 -1.59
CA GLU A 33 5.51 25.23 -2.30
C GLU A 33 5.21 23.96 -1.51
N VAL A 34 6.24 23.35 -0.90
CA VAL A 34 6.08 22.20 0.02
C VAL A 34 5.16 22.57 1.17
N ARG A 35 5.30 23.77 1.75
CA ARG A 35 4.41 24.25 2.82
C ARG A 35 2.96 24.31 2.37
N ILE A 36 2.70 24.86 1.18
CA ILE A 36 1.34 24.94 0.62
C ILE A 36 0.77 23.53 0.44
N ALA A 37 1.55 22.61 -0.14
CA ALA A 37 1.13 21.22 -0.31
C ALA A 37 0.80 20.51 1.01
N LEU A 38 1.59 20.75 2.06
CA LEU A 38 1.32 20.21 3.41
C LEU A 38 0.03 20.79 4.01
N LEU A 39 -0.22 22.09 3.86
CA LEU A 39 -1.42 22.72 4.38
C LEU A 39 -2.69 22.29 3.64
N GLU A 40 -2.62 22.19 2.31
CA GLU A 40 -3.72 21.63 1.51
C GLU A 40 -3.97 20.16 1.87
N ALA A 41 -2.93 19.46 2.31
CA ALA A 41 -3.00 18.13 2.84
C ALA A 41 -3.53 18.04 4.29
N ASP A 42 -4.11 19.12 4.81
CA ASP A 42 -4.64 19.26 6.18
C ASP A 42 -3.61 18.93 7.29
N VAL A 43 -2.32 19.14 7.01
CA VAL A 43 -1.29 19.15 8.06
C VAL A 43 -1.51 20.39 8.93
N ALA A 44 -1.45 20.23 10.24
CA ALA A 44 -1.60 21.35 11.15
C ALA A 44 -0.53 22.42 10.91
N LEU A 45 -0.94 23.69 10.88
CA LEU A 45 -0.03 24.82 10.58
C LEU A 45 1.24 24.85 11.44
N PRO A 46 1.19 24.61 12.77
CA PRO A 46 2.41 24.56 13.59
C PRO A 46 3.37 23.44 13.17
N VAL A 47 2.84 22.29 12.75
CA VAL A 47 3.60 21.12 12.30
C VAL A 47 4.26 21.40 10.96
N ALA A 48 3.49 21.92 9.99
CA ALA A 48 4.01 22.29 8.68
C ALA A 48 5.07 23.38 8.79
N ARG A 49 4.90 24.38 9.66
CA ARG A 49 5.91 25.43 9.88
C ARG A 49 7.22 24.84 10.42
N ARG A 50 7.14 24.04 11.49
CA ARG A 50 8.31 23.40 12.09
C ARG A 50 9.06 22.52 11.08
N PHE A 51 8.32 21.73 10.31
CA PHE A 51 8.91 20.89 9.26
C PHE A 51 9.72 21.72 8.26
N ILE A 52 9.12 22.78 7.74
CA ILE A 52 9.75 23.63 6.73
C ILE A 52 10.97 24.35 7.28
N ASP A 53 10.91 24.85 8.51
CA ASP A 53 12.03 25.52 9.15
C ASP A 53 13.21 24.54 9.32
N ALA A 54 12.95 23.33 9.81
CA ALA A 54 13.96 22.29 10.00
C ALA A 54 14.60 21.83 8.67
N VAL A 55 13.78 21.62 7.62
CA VAL A 55 14.30 21.26 6.29
C VAL A 55 15.11 22.40 5.70
N THR A 56 14.64 23.64 5.80
CA THR A 56 15.34 24.81 5.23
C THR A 56 16.70 25.01 5.89
N GLU A 57 16.76 24.92 7.22
CA GLU A 57 18.02 25.03 7.97
C GLU A 57 19.03 23.96 7.53
N LYS A 58 18.61 22.70 7.44
CA LYS A 58 19.47 21.59 7.00
C LYS A 58 19.89 21.69 5.54
N ALA A 59 19.00 22.15 4.66
CA ALA A 59 19.26 22.24 3.23
C ALA A 59 20.18 23.42 2.85
N VAL A 60 20.18 24.49 3.65
CA VAL A 60 21.06 25.65 3.45
C VAL A 60 22.39 25.48 4.20
N GLY A 61 22.37 24.82 5.37
CA GLY A 61 23.54 24.66 6.25
C GLY A 61 24.42 23.44 5.98
N GLN A 62 23.99 22.44 5.20
CA GLN A 62 24.85 21.32 4.82
C GLN A 62 25.65 21.63 3.56
N ASP A 63 26.98 21.53 3.66
CA ASP A 63 27.85 21.44 2.49
C ASP A 63 27.44 20.24 1.64
N VAL A 64 27.06 20.51 0.39
CA VAL A 64 26.60 19.48 -0.54
C VAL A 64 27.69 18.43 -0.72
N LEU A 65 27.40 17.18 -0.33
CA LEU A 65 28.30 16.06 -0.52
C LEU A 65 28.68 15.95 -2.01
N ARG A 66 29.98 15.93 -2.31
CA ARG A 66 30.55 15.97 -3.68
C ARG A 66 30.05 14.87 -4.63
N SER A 67 29.41 13.82 -4.12
CA SER A 67 28.98 12.64 -4.89
C SER A 67 27.49 12.60 -5.26
N VAL A 68 26.68 13.57 -4.83
CA VAL A 68 25.22 13.59 -5.04
C VAL A 68 24.79 14.93 -5.63
N THR A 69 23.82 14.96 -6.54
CA THR A 69 23.34 16.25 -7.08
C THR A 69 22.64 17.04 -5.98
N PRO A 70 22.79 18.38 -5.94
CA PRO A 70 22.16 19.21 -4.90
C PRO A 70 20.66 18.96 -4.74
N GLY A 71 19.93 18.76 -5.84
CA GLY A 71 18.50 18.45 -5.80
C GLY A 71 18.17 17.10 -5.15
N GLN A 72 19.00 16.07 -5.35
CA GLN A 72 18.83 14.77 -4.68
C GLN A 72 19.11 14.87 -3.18
N GLN A 73 20.08 15.71 -2.77
CA GLN A 73 20.37 15.96 -1.36
C GLN A 73 19.17 16.61 -0.65
N VAL A 74 18.52 17.60 -1.28
CA VAL A 74 17.32 18.23 -0.70
C VAL A 74 16.19 17.22 -0.53
N VAL A 75 15.95 16.36 -1.52
CA VAL A 75 14.92 15.30 -1.41
C VAL A 75 15.23 14.34 -0.26
N LYS A 76 16.51 14.00 -0.08
CA LYS A 76 16.94 13.16 1.05
C LYS A 76 16.67 13.86 2.38
N ILE A 77 17.02 15.14 2.52
CA ILE A 77 16.77 15.91 3.76
C ILE A 77 15.27 15.95 4.08
N VAL A 78 14.42 16.19 3.06
CA VAL A 78 12.97 16.14 3.22
C VAL A 78 12.51 14.75 3.66
N ASN A 79 13.04 13.67 3.06
CA ASN A 79 12.70 12.30 3.47
C ASN A 79 13.08 12.03 4.91
N ASP A 80 14.32 12.31 5.28
CA ASP A 80 14.85 12.08 6.62
C ASP A 80 14.02 12.86 7.66
N GLU A 81 13.64 14.11 7.36
CA GLU A 81 12.78 14.91 8.23
C GLU A 81 11.34 14.39 8.30
N LEU A 82 10.77 13.88 7.19
CA LEU A 82 9.44 13.24 7.22
C LEU A 82 9.45 11.98 8.06
N VAL A 83 10.50 11.15 7.97
CA VAL A 83 10.68 9.97 8.81
C VAL A 83 10.75 10.38 10.28
N GLU A 84 11.57 11.39 10.58
CA GLU A 84 11.72 11.90 11.95
C GLU A 84 10.41 12.49 12.49
N MET A 85 9.58 13.12 11.66
CA MET A 85 8.27 13.60 12.07
C MET A 85 7.29 12.45 12.36
N LEU A 86 7.26 11.43 11.50
CA LEU A 86 6.27 10.35 11.55
C LEU A 86 6.50 9.28 12.62
N GLY A 87 7.75 9.05 13.03
CA GLY A 87 8.03 8.00 14.02
C GLY A 87 9.51 7.81 14.35
N GLY A 88 10.40 8.41 13.58
CA GLY A 88 11.80 7.97 13.53
C GLY A 88 11.91 6.64 12.77
N THR A 89 12.99 5.91 13.01
CA THR A 89 13.28 4.65 12.31
C THR A 89 12.70 3.42 12.99
N GLU A 90 12.19 3.55 14.21
CA GLU A 90 11.63 2.43 14.97
C GLU A 90 10.16 2.18 14.59
N VAL A 91 9.86 0.92 14.30
CA VAL A 91 8.49 0.45 14.08
C VAL A 91 7.91 0.03 15.43
N ALA A 92 6.96 0.81 15.95
CA ALA A 92 6.37 0.58 17.25
C ALA A 92 5.25 -0.47 17.19
N GLY A 93 5.53 -1.70 17.65
CA GLY A 93 4.55 -2.77 17.78
C GLY A 93 3.65 -2.69 19.02
N LEU A 94 2.79 -3.70 19.19
CA LEU A 94 2.04 -3.92 20.44
C LEU A 94 2.98 -4.46 21.53
N LYS A 95 2.88 -3.92 22.75
CA LYS A 95 3.58 -4.48 23.92
C LYS A 95 2.79 -5.67 24.45
N LEU A 96 3.05 -6.85 23.90
CA LEU A 96 2.42 -8.10 24.31
C LEU A 96 3.24 -8.90 25.32
N ASP A 97 4.46 -8.44 25.63
CA ASP A 97 5.39 -9.08 26.57
C ASP A 97 5.17 -8.52 27.99
N ALA A 98 3.98 -8.79 28.52
CA ALA A 98 3.59 -8.45 29.87
C ALA A 98 2.80 -9.61 30.49
N LYS A 99 2.56 -9.53 31.81
CA LYS A 99 1.82 -10.56 32.54
C LYS A 99 0.40 -10.69 31.98
N PRO A 100 -0.03 -11.88 31.50
CA PRO A 100 -1.39 -12.08 31.00
C PRO A 100 -2.48 -11.91 32.09
N PRO A 101 -3.69 -11.46 31.73
CA PRO A 101 -4.05 -10.92 30.43
C PRO A 101 -3.45 -9.53 30.20
N VAL A 102 -2.80 -9.31 29.06
CA VAL A 102 -2.34 -7.99 28.64
C VAL A 102 -3.54 -7.18 28.20
N VAL A 103 -3.78 -6.03 28.85
CA VAL A 103 -4.97 -5.22 28.60
C VAL A 103 -4.62 -4.09 27.62
N ILE A 104 -5.40 -4.00 26.54
CA ILE A 104 -5.32 -2.96 25.52
C ILE A 104 -6.66 -2.22 25.52
N MET A 105 -6.65 -0.92 25.81
CA MET A 105 -7.84 -0.08 25.84
C MET A 105 -7.86 0.85 24.63
N MET A 106 -8.97 0.84 23.88
CA MET A 106 -9.18 1.68 22.70
C MET A 106 -9.96 2.93 23.10
N VAL A 107 -9.43 4.13 22.83
CA VAL A 107 -10.08 5.41 23.13
C VAL A 107 -10.14 6.30 21.89
N GLY A 108 -11.03 7.29 21.88
CA GLY A 108 -11.16 8.24 20.77
C GLY A 108 -12.61 8.66 20.51
N LEU A 109 -12.80 9.61 19.58
CA LEU A 109 -14.11 10.17 19.28
C LEU A 109 -15.08 9.14 18.69
N GLN A 110 -16.36 9.50 18.72
CA GLN A 110 -17.41 8.76 18.01
C GLN A 110 -17.11 8.69 16.51
N GLY A 111 -17.30 7.52 15.91
CA GLY A 111 -17.09 7.33 14.48
C GLY A 111 -15.62 7.23 14.03
N SER A 112 -14.63 7.29 14.94
CA SER A 112 -13.21 7.14 14.56
C SER A 112 -12.81 5.71 14.18
N GLY A 113 -13.69 4.73 14.35
CA GLY A 113 -13.46 3.34 13.99
C GLY A 113 -12.92 2.45 15.11
N LYS A 114 -13.15 2.81 16.38
CA LYS A 114 -12.71 2.02 17.57
C LYS A 114 -13.13 0.56 17.51
N THR A 115 -14.44 0.27 17.46
CA THR A 115 -15.00 -1.09 17.45
C THR A 115 -14.42 -1.95 16.31
N THR A 116 -14.34 -1.41 15.09
CA THR A 116 -13.76 -2.12 13.96
C THR A 116 -12.26 -2.35 14.14
N THR A 117 -11.54 -1.37 14.70
CA THR A 117 -10.11 -1.50 15.00
C THR A 117 -9.86 -2.56 16.08
N THR A 118 -10.71 -2.64 17.10
CA THR A 118 -10.68 -3.68 18.14
C THR A 118 -10.76 -5.07 17.52
N ALA A 119 -11.71 -5.30 16.60
CA ALA A 119 -11.86 -6.58 15.90
C ALA A 119 -10.65 -6.90 15.01
N LYS A 120 -10.15 -5.92 14.25
CA LYS A 120 -8.94 -6.06 13.41
C LYS A 120 -7.71 -6.42 14.23
N LEU A 121 -7.51 -5.77 15.38
CA LEU A 121 -6.40 -6.07 16.28
C LEU A 121 -6.57 -7.45 16.92
N GLY A 122 -7.78 -7.84 17.34
CA GLY A 122 -8.06 -9.18 17.85
C GLY A 122 -7.67 -10.27 16.85
N LYS A 123 -8.07 -10.09 15.58
CA LYS A 123 -7.69 -10.96 14.47
C LYS A 123 -6.16 -11.02 14.29
N LEU A 124 -5.51 -9.87 14.24
CA LEU A 124 -4.05 -9.76 14.06
C LEU A 124 -3.28 -10.43 15.20
N ILE A 125 -3.72 -10.26 16.45
CA ILE A 125 -3.12 -10.89 17.63
C ILE A 125 -3.22 -12.42 17.54
N ARG A 126 -4.38 -12.94 17.15
CA ARG A 126 -4.56 -14.38 16.97
C ARG A 126 -3.71 -14.92 15.82
N GLU A 127 -3.78 -14.30 14.65
CA GLU A 127 -3.18 -14.84 13.42
C GLU A 127 -1.67 -14.62 13.33
N LYS A 128 -1.18 -13.43 13.69
CA LYS A 128 0.25 -13.10 13.57
C LYS A 128 1.04 -13.39 14.85
N HIS A 129 0.43 -13.28 16.03
CA HIS A 129 1.12 -13.51 17.30
C HIS A 129 0.76 -14.84 17.96
N GLY A 130 -0.22 -15.59 17.45
CA GLY A 130 -0.63 -16.87 18.01
C GLY A 130 -1.18 -16.79 19.44
N LYS A 131 -1.60 -15.59 19.89
CA LYS A 131 -2.09 -15.35 21.26
C LYS A 131 -3.61 -15.41 21.32
N LYS A 132 -4.16 -15.91 22.43
CA LYS A 132 -5.60 -15.96 22.66
C LYS A 132 -6.12 -14.58 23.04
N ALA A 133 -6.80 -13.91 22.11
CA ALA A 133 -7.44 -12.62 22.34
C ALA A 133 -8.88 -12.79 22.86
N MET A 134 -9.32 -11.84 23.68
CA MET A 134 -10.70 -11.64 24.09
C MET A 134 -11.07 -10.15 23.93
N MET A 135 -12.30 -9.84 23.55
CA MET A 135 -12.78 -8.46 23.40
C MET A 135 -13.98 -8.17 24.32
N ALA A 136 -14.10 -6.94 24.79
CA ALA A 136 -15.27 -6.47 25.52
C ALA A 136 -15.67 -5.07 25.09
N SER A 137 -16.97 -4.87 24.82
CA SER A 137 -17.53 -3.56 24.51
C SER A 137 -18.02 -2.89 25.79
N LEU A 138 -17.44 -1.73 26.09
CA LEU A 138 -17.82 -0.87 27.19
C LEU A 138 -18.77 0.26 26.73
N ASP A 139 -19.13 0.29 25.45
CA ASP A 139 -20.09 1.26 24.91
C ASP A 139 -21.52 0.82 25.20
N VAL A 140 -22.05 1.30 26.32
CA VAL A 140 -23.43 1.04 26.78
C VAL A 140 -24.43 2.09 26.27
N ASN A 141 -23.94 3.19 25.69
CA ASN A 141 -24.77 4.34 25.30
C ASN A 141 -25.19 4.25 23.84
N ARG A 142 -24.33 3.71 22.98
CA ARG A 142 -24.61 3.58 21.55
C ARG A 142 -25.48 2.34 21.28
N PRO A 143 -26.61 2.49 20.57
CA PRO A 143 -27.46 1.36 20.21
C PRO A 143 -26.69 0.26 19.47
N ALA A 144 -26.90 -0.99 19.89
CA ALA A 144 -26.32 -2.18 19.31
C ALA A 144 -24.77 -2.23 19.28
N ALA A 145 -24.07 -1.40 20.05
CA ALA A 145 -22.60 -1.36 20.00
C ALA A 145 -21.95 -2.63 20.57
N GLN A 146 -22.55 -3.24 21.59
CA GLN A 146 -22.06 -4.48 22.16
C GLN A 146 -22.32 -5.67 21.23
N GLU A 147 -23.50 -5.70 20.60
CA GLU A 147 -23.90 -6.66 19.59
C GLU A 147 -23.03 -6.51 18.33
N GLN A 148 -22.70 -5.29 17.92
CA GLN A 148 -21.78 -5.02 16.82
C GLN A 148 -20.43 -5.68 17.06
N LEU A 149 -19.86 -5.50 18.27
CA LEU A 149 -18.57 -6.13 18.60
C LEU A 149 -18.68 -7.65 18.66
N ALA A 150 -19.79 -8.20 19.19
CA ALA A 150 -20.04 -9.64 19.22
C ALA A 150 -20.05 -10.26 17.82
N VAL A 151 -20.79 -9.66 16.88
CA VAL A 151 -20.84 -10.10 15.47
C VAL A 151 -19.46 -10.03 14.82
N LEU A 152 -18.70 -8.96 15.06
CA LEU A 152 -17.34 -8.86 14.55
C LEU A 152 -16.42 -9.94 15.15
N GLY A 153 -16.56 -10.23 16.44
CA GLY A 153 -15.85 -11.29 17.13
C GLY A 153 -16.11 -12.67 16.54
N GLU A 154 -17.37 -12.99 16.21
CA GLU A 154 -17.71 -14.23 15.50
C GLU A 154 -17.04 -14.29 14.11
N GLN A 155 -17.08 -13.20 13.35
CA GLN A 155 -16.46 -13.14 12.02
C GLN A 155 -14.94 -13.32 12.05
N VAL A 156 -14.28 -12.80 13.08
CA VAL A 156 -12.83 -12.97 13.26
C VAL A 156 -12.49 -14.14 14.16
N ASP A 157 -13.43 -14.95 14.62
CA ASP A 157 -13.26 -16.04 15.59
C ASP A 157 -12.37 -15.64 16.81
N VAL A 158 -12.79 -14.55 17.46
CA VAL A 158 -12.22 -14.01 18.70
C VAL A 158 -13.33 -13.89 19.74
N ALA A 159 -13.09 -14.43 20.94
CA ALA A 159 -14.09 -14.45 22.00
C ALA A 159 -14.50 -13.04 22.44
N THR A 160 -15.81 -12.82 22.60
CA THR A 160 -16.35 -11.57 23.14
C THR A 160 -17.03 -11.80 24.48
N LEU A 161 -16.93 -10.81 25.37
CA LEU A 161 -17.62 -10.87 26.65
C LEU A 161 -19.16 -10.89 26.44
N PRO A 162 -19.90 -11.83 27.05
CA PRO A 162 -21.35 -11.88 26.94
C PRO A 162 -22.02 -10.59 27.44
N ILE A 163 -23.08 -10.19 26.76
CA ILE A 163 -23.84 -8.97 27.06
C ILE A 163 -24.74 -9.21 28.27
N VAL A 164 -24.70 -8.28 29.23
CA VAL A 164 -25.60 -8.27 30.40
C VAL A 164 -26.22 -6.89 30.46
N ALA A 165 -27.53 -6.82 30.25
CA ALA A 165 -28.26 -5.56 30.18
C ALA A 165 -28.15 -4.76 31.49
N GLY A 166 -27.99 -3.44 31.36
CA GLY A 166 -27.97 -2.51 32.50
C GLY A 166 -26.65 -2.37 33.25
N GLN A 167 -25.60 -3.12 32.88
CA GLN A 167 -24.27 -2.95 33.49
C GLN A 167 -23.62 -1.62 33.06
N GLN A 168 -22.86 -1.02 33.97
CA GLN A 168 -22.08 0.18 33.68
C GLN A 168 -20.69 -0.17 33.11
N PRO A 169 -20.03 0.74 32.37
CA PRO A 169 -18.73 0.47 31.73
C PRO A 169 -17.65 -0.06 32.68
N VAL A 170 -17.60 0.45 33.90
CA VAL A 170 -16.64 0.01 34.93
C VAL A 170 -16.91 -1.44 35.39
N ASP A 171 -18.18 -1.82 35.53
CA ASP A 171 -18.58 -3.17 35.93
C ASP A 171 -18.29 -4.17 34.82
N ILE A 172 -18.55 -3.78 33.57
CA ILE A 172 -18.21 -4.57 32.39
C ILE A 172 -16.69 -4.77 32.32
N ALA A 173 -15.89 -3.74 32.60
CA ALA A 173 -14.44 -3.86 32.63
C ALA A 173 -13.94 -4.83 33.71
N ARG A 174 -14.50 -4.81 34.94
CA ARG A 174 -14.17 -5.80 35.99
C ARG A 174 -14.49 -7.21 35.53
N ARG A 175 -15.69 -7.40 34.99
CA ARG A 175 -16.16 -8.70 34.51
C ARG A 175 -15.33 -9.21 33.32
N ALA A 176 -14.90 -8.31 32.43
CA ALA A 176 -13.99 -8.63 31.33
C ALA A 176 -12.65 -9.14 31.85
N MET A 177 -12.08 -8.48 32.87
CA MET A 177 -10.83 -8.91 33.50
C MET A 177 -10.96 -10.29 34.16
N GLU A 178 -12.06 -10.55 34.86
CA GLU A 178 -12.33 -11.85 35.47
C GLU A 178 -12.51 -12.94 34.41
N ALA A 179 -13.32 -12.69 33.39
CA ALA A 179 -13.56 -13.63 32.30
C ALA A 179 -12.27 -13.94 31.53
N ALA A 180 -11.45 -12.92 31.24
CA ALA A 180 -10.15 -13.11 30.58
C ALA A 180 -9.21 -14.00 31.40
N ARG A 181 -9.19 -13.85 32.73
CA ARG A 181 -8.41 -14.73 33.61
C ARG A 181 -8.95 -16.17 33.64
N LEU A 182 -10.26 -16.33 33.79
CA LEU A 182 -10.91 -17.66 33.84
C LEU A 182 -10.78 -18.42 32.52
N GLN A 183 -10.79 -17.70 31.39
CA GLN A 183 -10.64 -18.28 30.06
C GLN A 183 -9.17 -18.39 29.62
N ALA A 184 -8.22 -18.00 30.47
CA ALA A 184 -6.79 -17.94 30.16
C ALA A 184 -6.52 -17.20 28.84
N ALA A 185 -7.17 -16.05 28.64
CA ALA A 185 -6.87 -15.16 27.53
C ALA A 185 -5.52 -14.47 27.76
N ASP A 186 -4.70 -14.42 26.71
CA ASP A 186 -3.40 -13.75 26.74
C ASP A 186 -3.56 -12.23 26.64
N VAL A 187 -4.56 -11.78 25.87
CA VAL A 187 -4.80 -10.36 25.58
C VAL A 187 -6.28 -10.04 25.72
N LEU A 188 -6.60 -8.96 26.42
CA LEU A 188 -7.94 -8.40 26.55
C LEU A 188 -8.00 -7.04 25.87
N LEU A 189 -8.90 -6.91 24.90
CA LEU A 189 -9.18 -5.67 24.17
C LEU A 189 -10.46 -5.03 24.70
N LEU A 190 -10.36 -3.79 25.18
CA LEU A 190 -11.49 -3.01 25.70
C LEU A 190 -11.87 -1.92 24.68
N ASP A 191 -13.06 -2.03 24.10
CA ASP A 191 -13.64 -1.03 23.20
C ASP A 191 -14.49 -0.04 23.99
N THR A 192 -14.02 1.19 24.16
CA THR A 192 -14.75 2.20 24.94
C THR A 192 -15.80 2.92 24.10
N ALA A 193 -16.76 3.56 24.77
CA ALA A 193 -17.66 4.49 24.11
C ALA A 193 -16.89 5.62 23.40
N GLY A 194 -17.46 6.13 22.31
CA GLY A 194 -17.05 7.41 21.73
C GLY A 194 -18.07 8.50 22.04
N ARG A 195 -17.62 9.75 22.10
CA ARG A 195 -18.50 10.93 22.07
C ARG A 195 -18.09 11.90 20.98
N LEU A 196 -18.98 12.82 20.65
CA LEU A 196 -18.76 13.89 19.68
C LEU A 196 -17.72 14.89 20.18
N HIS A 197 -17.74 15.19 21.48
CA HIS A 197 -16.79 16.08 22.13
C HIS A 197 -16.18 15.38 23.34
N VAL A 198 -14.97 15.83 23.67
CA VAL A 198 -14.33 15.44 24.92
C VAL A 198 -15.01 16.23 26.04
N ASP A 199 -15.73 15.53 26.91
CA ASP A 199 -16.37 16.12 28.09
C ASP A 199 -15.82 15.49 29.38
N GLU A 200 -15.99 16.18 30.50
CA GLU A 200 -15.46 15.75 31.80
C GLU A 200 -16.03 14.41 32.26
N ALA A 201 -17.31 14.14 31.94
CA ALA A 201 -17.98 12.90 32.34
C ALA A 201 -17.38 11.68 31.63
N LEU A 202 -17.11 11.79 30.33
CA LEU A 202 -16.43 10.76 29.55
C LEU A 202 -15.02 10.52 30.09
N MET A 203 -14.27 11.59 30.38
CA MET A 203 -12.92 11.45 30.89
C MET A 203 -12.88 10.81 32.28
N ALA A 204 -13.84 11.15 33.14
CA ALA A 204 -14.00 10.49 34.44
C ALA A 204 -14.32 9.00 34.29
N GLU A 205 -15.21 8.64 33.35
CA GLU A 205 -15.55 7.24 33.04
C GLU A 205 -14.33 6.47 32.51
N LEU A 206 -13.58 7.04 31.56
CA LEU A 206 -12.37 6.43 31.01
C LEU A 206 -11.28 6.24 32.06
N LYS A 207 -11.08 7.21 32.96
CA LYS A 207 -10.16 7.09 34.10
C LYS A 207 -10.61 6.01 35.07
N ALA A 208 -11.90 5.89 35.33
CA ALA A 208 -12.44 4.84 36.20
C ALA A 208 -12.25 3.45 35.58
N VAL A 209 -12.49 3.29 34.27
CA VAL A 209 -12.21 2.04 33.55
C VAL A 209 -10.71 1.73 33.55
N ALA A 210 -9.85 2.72 33.29
CA ALA A 210 -8.40 2.54 33.28
C ALA A 210 -7.85 2.16 34.66
N SER A 211 -8.38 2.71 35.75
CA SER A 211 -7.91 2.38 37.11
C SER A 211 -8.21 0.93 37.49
N VAL A 212 -9.33 0.39 37.02
CA VAL A 212 -9.78 -0.96 37.33
C VAL A 212 -9.15 -2.02 36.41
N SER A 213 -8.93 -1.66 35.14
CA SER A 213 -8.38 -2.56 34.13
C SER A 213 -6.85 -2.51 34.04
N ALA A 214 -6.22 -1.44 34.54
CA ALA A 214 -4.77 -1.20 34.49
C ALA A 214 -4.15 -1.50 33.10
N PRO A 215 -4.59 -0.80 32.04
CA PRO A 215 -4.21 -1.11 30.67
C PRO A 215 -2.69 -0.98 30.47
N THR A 216 -2.10 -1.99 29.83
CA THR A 216 -0.70 -1.95 29.39
C THR A 216 -0.54 -1.02 28.17
N GLU A 217 -1.57 -0.96 27.34
CA GLU A 217 -1.64 -0.08 26.18
C GLU A 217 -2.96 0.68 26.18
N VAL A 218 -2.88 2.00 25.95
CA VAL A 218 -4.03 2.84 25.65
C VAL A 218 -3.83 3.43 24.27
N LEU A 219 -4.64 2.97 23.31
CA LEU A 219 -4.52 3.32 21.91
C LEU A 219 -5.59 4.34 21.54
N LEU A 220 -5.14 5.53 21.13
CA LEU A 220 -6.02 6.56 20.58
C LEU A 220 -6.33 6.22 19.11
N VAL A 221 -7.60 5.95 18.80
CA VAL A 221 -8.07 5.69 17.45
C VAL A 221 -8.58 6.99 16.85
N VAL A 222 -7.93 7.42 15.77
CA VAL A 222 -8.20 8.69 15.09
C VAL A 222 -8.50 8.42 13.63
N ASP A 223 -9.52 9.10 13.12
CA ASP A 223 -9.82 9.09 11.71
C ASP A 223 -8.89 10.04 10.95
N SER A 224 -8.26 9.52 9.90
CA SER A 224 -7.31 10.27 9.07
C SER A 224 -7.93 11.42 8.28
N LEU A 225 -9.27 11.41 8.08
CA LEU A 225 -10.00 12.51 7.45
C LEU A 225 -10.19 13.71 8.38
N THR A 226 -10.03 13.55 9.70
CA THR A 226 -10.37 14.59 10.69
C THR A 226 -9.32 15.72 10.79
N GLY A 227 -8.38 15.81 9.85
CA GLY A 227 -7.52 16.98 9.60
C GLY A 227 -6.92 17.63 10.86
N GLN A 228 -7.15 18.94 11.02
CA GLN A 228 -6.66 19.72 12.16
C GLN A 228 -7.45 19.45 13.45
N ASP A 229 -8.73 19.08 13.38
CA ASP A 229 -9.54 18.80 14.57
C ASP A 229 -9.02 17.58 15.33
N ALA A 230 -8.45 16.62 14.61
CA ALA A 230 -7.76 15.48 15.18
C ALA A 230 -6.65 15.90 16.17
N VAL A 231 -5.98 17.05 15.95
CA VAL A 231 -4.93 17.57 16.84
C VAL A 231 -5.52 17.98 18.18
N ASN A 232 -6.61 18.75 18.18
CA ASN A 232 -7.26 19.19 19.41
C ASN A 232 -7.76 17.99 20.22
N VAL A 233 -8.37 17.02 19.54
CA VAL A 233 -8.81 15.76 20.15
C VAL A 233 -7.64 15.04 20.81
N ALA A 234 -6.54 14.88 20.08
CA ALA A 234 -5.38 14.15 20.57
C ALA A 234 -4.72 14.85 21.78
N GLN A 235 -4.72 16.19 21.81
CA GLN A 235 -4.28 16.97 22.99
C GLN A 235 -5.16 16.69 24.21
N SER A 236 -6.48 16.76 24.04
CA SER A 236 -7.41 16.52 25.14
C SER A 236 -7.30 15.11 25.70
N PHE A 237 -7.16 14.08 24.85
CA PHE A 237 -6.94 12.70 25.32
C PHE A 237 -5.58 12.50 25.97
N SER A 238 -4.51 13.12 25.45
CA SER A 238 -3.17 12.97 25.99
C SER A 238 -3.00 13.59 27.39
N GLY A 239 -3.80 14.61 27.74
CA GLY A 239 -3.77 15.23 29.07
C GLY A 239 -4.50 14.41 30.14
N GLU A 240 -5.51 13.64 29.74
CA GLU A 240 -6.44 12.98 30.68
C GLU A 240 -6.17 11.48 30.86
N VAL A 241 -5.65 10.81 29.82
CA VAL A 241 -5.40 9.37 29.82
C VAL A 241 -3.97 9.12 29.31
N PRO A 242 -3.18 8.23 29.96
CA PRO A 242 -1.81 7.97 29.55
C PRO A 242 -1.75 7.16 28.25
N LEU A 243 -1.86 7.85 27.11
CA LEU A 243 -1.77 7.25 25.78
C LEU A 243 -0.40 6.60 25.58
N THR A 244 -0.40 5.42 24.96
CA THR A 244 0.81 4.65 24.63
C THR A 244 1.05 4.55 23.13
N GLY A 245 0.01 4.77 22.32
CA GLY A 245 0.13 4.79 20.86
C GLY A 245 -1.14 5.33 20.18
N VAL A 246 -1.02 5.55 18.88
CA VAL A 246 -2.10 6.02 18.01
C VAL A 246 -2.38 4.98 16.92
N VAL A 247 -3.65 4.80 16.58
CA VAL A 247 -4.09 4.05 15.40
C VAL A 247 -4.83 4.99 14.47
N LEU A 248 -4.38 5.06 13.21
CA LEU A 248 -5.03 5.86 12.18
C LEU A 248 -6.00 4.99 11.39
N THR A 249 -7.23 5.43 11.19
CA THR A 249 -8.24 4.72 10.38
C THR A 249 -8.51 5.43 9.07
N ARG A 250 -9.13 4.72 8.12
CA ARG A 250 -9.55 5.23 6.80
C ARG A 250 -8.42 5.81 5.95
N MET A 251 -7.20 5.29 6.10
CA MET A 251 -6.03 5.75 5.33
C MET A 251 -6.13 5.41 3.83
N ASP A 252 -7.06 4.54 3.45
CA ASP A 252 -7.40 4.18 2.07
C ASP A 252 -8.25 5.23 1.33
N GLY A 253 -8.96 6.09 2.06
CA GLY A 253 -9.69 7.20 1.45
C GLY A 253 -8.75 8.22 0.79
N ASP A 254 -9.32 9.27 0.18
CA ASP A 254 -8.59 10.49 -0.19
C ASP A 254 -8.21 11.31 1.07
N ALA A 255 -7.76 10.58 2.09
CA ALA A 255 -7.18 11.12 3.29
C ALA A 255 -5.90 11.80 2.87
N ARG A 256 -5.90 13.10 3.02
CA ARG A 256 -4.77 13.98 2.71
C ARG A 256 -3.50 13.66 3.50
N GLY A 257 -3.54 12.73 4.44
CA GLY A 257 -2.36 12.21 5.13
C GLY A 257 -1.77 13.12 6.20
N GLY A 258 -2.24 14.38 6.29
CA GLY A 258 -1.74 15.35 7.24
C GLY A 258 -2.07 15.06 8.71
N ALA A 259 -3.12 14.30 8.97
CA ALA A 259 -3.43 13.80 10.31
C ALA A 259 -2.27 12.97 10.87
N ALA A 260 -1.66 12.09 10.08
CA ALA A 260 -0.54 11.25 10.52
C ALA A 260 0.67 12.08 10.95
N LEU A 261 1.04 13.07 10.14
CA LEU A 261 2.15 13.99 10.42
C LEU A 261 1.88 14.83 11.69
N SER A 262 0.62 15.15 11.94
CA SER A 262 0.23 16.00 13.06
C SER A 262 0.08 15.23 14.38
N MET A 263 -0.40 13.98 14.35
CA MET A 263 -0.72 13.22 15.56
C MET A 263 0.49 12.98 16.45
N ARG A 264 1.62 12.54 15.86
CA ARG A 264 2.83 12.26 16.66
C ARG A 264 3.42 13.53 17.25
N HIS A 265 3.44 14.62 16.46
CA HIS A 265 3.96 15.89 16.94
C HIS A 265 3.21 16.38 18.20
N VAL A 266 1.91 16.17 18.21
CA VAL A 266 1.00 16.67 19.24
C VAL A 266 0.96 15.77 20.47
N THR A 267 0.84 14.46 20.28
CA THR A 267 0.73 13.49 21.37
C THR A 267 2.08 13.07 21.95
N GLY A 268 3.14 13.21 21.17
CA GLY A 268 4.45 12.61 21.47
C GLY A 268 4.43 11.08 21.45
N LYS A 269 3.34 10.45 21.00
CA LYS A 269 3.16 8.99 20.99
C LYS A 269 3.38 8.42 19.58
N PRO A 270 3.90 7.20 19.46
CA PRO A 270 4.08 6.57 18.16
C PRO A 270 2.74 6.17 17.54
N ILE A 271 2.66 6.27 16.22
CA ILE A 271 1.58 5.64 15.46
C ILE A 271 1.96 4.17 15.29
N LYS A 272 1.10 3.25 15.74
CA LYS A 272 1.39 1.81 15.74
C LYS A 272 0.78 1.09 14.54
N PHE A 273 -0.43 1.51 14.15
CA PHE A 273 -1.18 0.86 13.08
C PHE A 273 -1.89 1.87 12.19
N ALA A 274 -2.11 1.48 10.94
CA ALA A 274 -2.95 2.16 9.97
C ALA A 274 -4.02 1.20 9.43
N GLY A 275 -5.29 1.57 9.57
CA GLY A 275 -6.41 0.92 8.90
C GLY A 275 -6.50 1.39 7.45
N THR A 276 -6.35 0.46 6.52
CA THR A 276 -6.26 0.70 5.07
C THR A 276 -7.49 0.19 4.31
N GLY A 277 -8.66 0.17 4.96
CA GLY A 277 -9.90 -0.32 4.37
C GLY A 277 -10.92 -0.72 5.42
N GLU A 278 -12.13 -1.08 4.98
CA GLU A 278 -13.20 -1.50 5.89
C GLU A 278 -13.09 -2.98 6.29
N LYS A 279 -12.47 -3.81 5.45
CA LYS A 279 -12.33 -5.25 5.70
C LYS A 279 -11.53 -5.53 6.97
N LEU A 280 -11.80 -6.67 7.61
CA LEU A 280 -11.20 -7.08 8.89
C LEU A 280 -9.70 -7.43 8.80
N ASP A 281 -9.18 -7.66 7.60
CA ASP A 281 -7.76 -7.83 7.29
C ASP A 281 -7.06 -6.52 6.88
N ALA A 282 -7.81 -5.43 6.68
CA ALA A 282 -7.27 -4.15 6.26
C ALA A 282 -6.73 -3.33 7.46
N ILE A 283 -5.70 -3.86 8.12
CA ILE A 283 -4.88 -3.18 9.11
C ILE A 283 -3.40 -3.51 8.87
N GLU A 284 -2.57 -2.48 8.84
CA GLU A 284 -1.13 -2.62 8.63
C GLU A 284 -0.36 -2.01 9.80
N VAL A 285 0.80 -2.59 10.09
CA VAL A 285 1.76 -1.97 11.01
C VAL A 285 2.24 -0.66 10.40
N PHE A 286 2.27 0.40 11.20
CA PHE A 286 2.71 1.71 10.74
C PHE A 286 4.23 1.79 10.72
N ASP A 287 4.81 1.92 9.52
CA ASP A 287 6.24 2.10 9.31
C ASP A 287 6.50 3.54 8.81
N PRO A 288 7.13 4.42 9.63
CA PRO A 288 7.39 5.81 9.27
C PRO A 288 8.24 5.96 8.02
N LYS A 289 9.26 5.11 7.85
CA LYS A 289 10.18 5.14 6.71
C LYS A 289 9.45 4.81 5.42
N ARG A 290 8.61 3.78 5.49
CA ARG A 290 7.76 3.33 4.40
C ARG A 290 6.75 4.41 3.98
N VAL A 291 6.09 5.00 4.96
CA VAL A 291 5.10 6.06 4.75
C VAL A 291 5.76 7.31 4.13
N ALA A 292 6.91 7.76 4.65
CA ALA A 292 7.66 8.88 4.08
C ALA A 292 8.10 8.59 2.63
N GLY A 293 8.60 7.37 2.34
CA GLY A 293 8.96 6.97 0.99
C GLY A 293 7.78 6.99 0.01
N ARG A 294 6.60 6.54 0.47
CA ARG A 294 5.35 6.62 -0.31
C ARG A 294 4.93 8.08 -0.57
N ILE A 295 4.99 8.95 0.44
CA ILE A 295 4.70 10.39 0.31
C ILE A 295 5.59 11.08 -0.74
N LEU A 296 6.85 10.66 -0.85
CA LEU A 296 7.78 11.22 -1.85
C LEU A 296 7.68 10.55 -3.23
N GLY A 297 6.75 9.60 -3.40
CA GLY A 297 6.63 8.82 -4.62
C GLY A 297 7.85 7.95 -4.92
N MET A 298 8.68 7.63 -3.92
CA MET A 298 9.89 6.84 -4.08
C MET A 298 9.62 5.32 -4.15
N GLY A 299 8.35 4.92 -4.06
CA GLY A 299 7.94 3.52 -4.15
C GLY A 299 8.42 2.71 -2.95
N ASP A 300 7.76 1.59 -2.72
CA ASP A 300 8.04 0.73 -1.56
C ASP A 300 8.28 -0.70 -2.05
N VAL A 301 9.48 -0.91 -2.61
CA VAL A 301 9.92 -2.20 -3.15
C VAL A 301 9.98 -3.29 -2.08
N VAL A 302 10.12 -2.92 -0.80
CA VAL A 302 10.23 -3.86 0.31
C VAL A 302 8.86 -4.42 0.71
N SER A 303 7.83 -3.57 0.85
CA SER A 303 6.47 -4.09 1.14
C SER A 303 5.91 -4.96 0.01
N LEU A 304 6.37 -4.72 -1.23
CA LEU A 304 6.01 -5.56 -2.38
C LEU A 304 6.48 -6.99 -2.22
N VAL A 305 7.71 -7.16 -1.73
CA VAL A 305 8.28 -8.47 -1.46
C VAL A 305 7.61 -9.12 -0.24
N GLU A 306 7.32 -8.34 0.81
CA GLU A 306 6.65 -8.84 2.02
C GLU A 306 5.20 -9.29 1.77
N LYS A 307 4.37 -8.46 1.10
CA LYS A 307 2.98 -8.85 0.76
C LYS A 307 2.94 -10.02 -0.23
N ALA A 308 3.89 -10.06 -1.17
CA ALA A 308 4.03 -11.22 -2.05
C ALA A 308 4.42 -12.47 -1.26
N ALA A 309 5.32 -12.36 -0.28
CA ALA A 309 5.69 -13.48 0.59
C ALA A 309 4.53 -13.93 1.50
N GLU A 310 3.72 -13.03 2.05
CA GLU A 310 2.57 -13.37 2.90
C GLU A 310 1.43 -14.08 2.13
N THR A 311 1.28 -13.79 0.83
CA THR A 311 0.20 -14.36 0.00
C THR A 311 0.58 -15.72 -0.60
N ILE A 312 1.88 -16.05 -0.62
CA ILE A 312 2.38 -17.32 -1.16
C ILE A 312 2.47 -18.33 -0.02
N LYS A 313 1.48 -19.22 0.07
CA LYS A 313 1.58 -20.41 0.93
C LYS A 313 2.75 -21.27 0.43
N GLU A 314 3.65 -21.63 1.33
CA GLU A 314 4.88 -22.38 1.04
C GLU A 314 4.59 -23.70 0.30
N GLU A 315 3.47 -24.35 0.63
CA GLU A 315 2.97 -25.56 -0.02
C GLU A 315 2.52 -25.34 -1.49
N ASP A 316 1.87 -24.21 -1.77
CA ASP A 316 1.43 -23.85 -3.13
C ASP A 316 2.63 -23.48 -4.02
N ALA A 317 3.65 -22.84 -3.45
CA ALA A 317 4.90 -22.51 -4.12
C ALA A 317 5.67 -23.78 -4.53
N GLU A 318 5.76 -24.77 -3.64
CA GLU A 318 6.41 -26.04 -3.95
C GLU A 318 5.68 -26.85 -5.03
N ALA A 319 4.34 -26.92 -4.94
CA ALA A 319 3.53 -27.62 -5.94
C ALA A 319 3.65 -26.96 -7.32
N MET A 320 3.65 -25.63 -7.35
CA MET A 320 3.88 -24.84 -8.56
C MET A 320 5.30 -25.05 -9.11
N ALA A 321 6.33 -25.03 -8.26
CA ALA A 321 7.72 -25.26 -8.65
C ALA A 321 7.93 -26.68 -9.22
N LYS A 322 7.33 -27.71 -8.61
CA LYS A 322 7.35 -29.10 -9.10
C LYS A 322 6.66 -29.24 -10.46
N ARG A 323 5.55 -28.53 -10.72
CA ARG A 323 4.84 -28.52 -12.01
C ARG A 323 5.59 -27.72 -13.09
N MET A 324 6.17 -26.57 -12.72
CA MET A 324 7.03 -25.77 -13.59
C MET A 324 8.29 -26.54 -14.02
N ALA A 325 8.93 -27.27 -13.09
CA ALA A 325 10.06 -28.14 -13.41
C ALA A 325 9.67 -29.23 -14.42
N LYS A 326 8.48 -29.81 -14.29
CA LYS A 326 7.89 -30.77 -15.25
C LYS A 326 7.47 -30.14 -16.58
N GLY A 327 7.49 -28.81 -16.72
CA GLY A 327 7.17 -28.09 -17.96
C GLY A 327 5.69 -28.17 -18.37
N GLN A 328 4.82 -28.49 -17.42
CA GLN A 328 3.38 -28.57 -17.61
C GLN A 328 2.77 -27.27 -17.09
N PHE A 329 2.49 -26.33 -17.99
CA PHE A 329 1.75 -25.11 -17.69
C PHE A 329 0.39 -25.19 -18.41
N ASP A 330 -0.65 -25.52 -17.66
CA ASP A 330 -2.01 -25.70 -18.17
C ASP A 330 -2.93 -24.51 -17.78
N LEU A 331 -4.22 -24.56 -18.13
CA LEU A 331 -5.14 -23.47 -17.78
C LEU A 331 -5.54 -23.45 -16.29
N ASN A 332 -5.34 -24.53 -15.54
CA ASN A 332 -5.51 -24.50 -14.09
C ASN A 332 -4.40 -23.67 -13.44
N ASP A 333 -3.16 -23.81 -13.93
CA ASP A 333 -2.02 -23.03 -13.45
C ASP A 333 -2.25 -21.52 -13.72
N LEU A 334 -2.72 -21.18 -14.94
CA LEU A 334 -3.11 -19.82 -15.28
C LEU A 334 -4.25 -19.30 -14.39
N ARG A 335 -5.25 -20.14 -14.10
CA ARG A 335 -6.37 -19.77 -13.23
C ARG A 335 -5.92 -19.44 -11.80
N THR A 336 -5.03 -20.24 -11.24
CA THR A 336 -4.45 -20.00 -9.92
C THR A 336 -3.70 -18.67 -9.88
N GLN A 337 -2.90 -18.37 -10.91
CA GLN A 337 -2.20 -17.09 -11.03
C GLN A 337 -3.17 -15.90 -11.13
N LEU A 338 -4.25 -16.03 -11.91
CA LEU A 338 -5.29 -15.00 -12.01
C LEU A 338 -5.95 -14.73 -10.66
N LYS A 339 -6.26 -15.78 -9.89
CA LYS A 339 -6.82 -15.65 -8.53
C LYS A 339 -5.85 -15.02 -7.54
N GLN A 340 -4.56 -15.37 -7.62
CA GLN A 340 -3.53 -14.73 -6.81
C GLN A 340 -3.43 -13.24 -7.11
N MET A 341 -3.43 -12.85 -8.39
CA MET A 341 -3.44 -11.43 -8.79
C MET A 341 -4.71 -10.69 -8.35
N GLN A 342 -5.88 -11.35 -8.38
CA GLN A 342 -7.11 -10.78 -7.82
C GLN A 342 -7.00 -10.54 -6.31
N ASN A 343 -6.45 -11.51 -5.57
CA ASN A 343 -6.26 -11.38 -4.12
C ASN A 343 -5.22 -10.31 -3.75
N MET A 344 -4.22 -10.09 -4.61
CA MET A 344 -3.19 -9.06 -4.46
C MET A 344 -3.64 -7.65 -4.90
N GLY A 345 -4.92 -7.45 -5.23
CA GLY A 345 -5.46 -6.11 -5.55
C GLY A 345 -5.52 -5.75 -7.04
N GLY A 346 -5.46 -6.75 -7.93
CA GLY A 346 -5.77 -6.57 -9.36
C GLY A 346 -4.65 -5.94 -10.20
N LEU A 347 -4.99 -5.59 -11.45
CA LEU A 347 -4.01 -5.02 -12.41
C LEU A 347 -3.62 -3.58 -12.06
N GLY A 348 -4.54 -2.83 -11.44
CA GLY A 348 -4.31 -1.45 -11.00
C GLY A 348 -3.23 -1.36 -9.91
N MET A 349 -3.21 -2.31 -8.98
CA MET A 349 -2.18 -2.38 -7.93
C MET A 349 -0.81 -2.71 -8.53
N LEU A 350 -0.69 -3.72 -9.38
CA LEU A 350 0.59 -4.08 -10.05
C LEU A 350 1.17 -2.93 -10.91
N ALA A 351 0.32 -2.20 -11.63
CA ALA A 351 0.74 -1.05 -12.42
C ALA A 351 1.18 0.14 -11.54
N GLY A 352 0.57 0.30 -10.36
CA GLY A 352 0.96 1.29 -9.36
C GLY A 352 2.30 1.00 -8.68
N MET A 353 2.81 -0.22 -8.82
CA MET A 353 3.97 -0.75 -8.09
C MET A 353 5.27 -0.75 -8.90
N LEU A 354 5.23 -0.51 -10.22
CA LEU A 354 6.40 -0.44 -11.08
C LEU A 354 6.99 0.99 -11.16
N PRO A 355 8.24 1.23 -10.71
CA PRO A 355 8.87 2.54 -10.78
C PRO A 355 9.04 3.00 -12.24
N GLY A 356 8.77 4.28 -12.52
CA GLY A 356 9.06 4.89 -13.84
C GLY A 356 7.98 4.74 -14.91
N MET A 357 6.88 4.02 -14.65
CA MET A 357 5.78 3.80 -15.61
C MET A 357 4.56 4.72 -15.42
N LYS A 358 4.74 5.95 -14.89
CA LYS A 358 3.63 6.90 -14.63
C LYS A 358 2.76 7.19 -15.87
N LYS A 359 3.35 7.27 -17.07
CA LYS A 359 2.60 7.48 -18.33
C LYS A 359 1.79 6.25 -18.76
N ALA A 360 2.33 5.04 -18.53
CA ALA A 360 1.61 3.79 -18.77
C ALA A 360 0.49 3.58 -17.74
N LYS A 361 0.70 3.99 -16.47
CA LYS A 361 -0.33 4.04 -15.42
C LYS A 361 -1.49 4.95 -15.82
N ALA A 362 -1.21 6.15 -16.32
CA ALA A 362 -2.25 7.07 -16.79
C ALA A 362 -3.01 6.52 -18.01
N ALA A 363 -2.31 5.88 -18.96
CA ALA A 363 -2.94 5.25 -20.12
C ALA A 363 -3.79 4.02 -19.74
N LEU A 364 -3.35 3.21 -18.77
CA LEU A 364 -4.08 2.04 -18.27
C LEU A 364 -5.27 2.44 -17.40
N ALA A 365 -5.11 3.44 -16.53
CA ALA A 365 -6.20 4.00 -15.73
C ALA A 365 -7.25 4.70 -16.60
N ALA A 366 -6.84 5.39 -17.67
CA ALA A 366 -7.76 5.99 -18.65
C ALA A 366 -8.44 4.96 -19.55
N SER A 367 -7.91 3.73 -19.63
CA SER A 367 -8.48 2.66 -20.45
C SER A 367 -9.57 1.84 -19.76
N ASP A 368 -9.92 2.17 -18.51
CA ASP A 368 -10.96 1.46 -17.74
C ASP A 368 -10.78 -0.07 -17.82
N MET A 369 -9.51 -0.54 -17.78
CA MET A 369 -9.18 -1.96 -17.73
C MET A 369 -9.50 -2.46 -16.33
N ASP A 370 -10.80 -2.65 -16.15
CA ASP A 370 -11.54 -3.05 -14.97
C ASP A 370 -10.89 -4.29 -14.34
N ASP A 371 -10.77 -4.33 -13.01
CA ASP A 371 -10.44 -5.57 -12.28
C ASP A 371 -11.41 -6.71 -12.63
N LYS A 372 -12.58 -6.36 -13.18
CA LYS A 372 -13.53 -7.30 -13.79
C LYS A 372 -12.94 -8.09 -14.96
N VAL A 373 -11.94 -7.60 -15.68
CA VAL A 373 -11.25 -8.37 -16.74
C VAL A 373 -10.64 -9.64 -16.16
N LEU A 374 -9.99 -9.56 -14.99
CA LEU A 374 -9.45 -10.75 -14.32
C LEU A 374 -10.58 -11.70 -13.89
N VAL A 375 -11.71 -11.16 -13.42
CA VAL A 375 -12.91 -11.94 -13.06
C VAL A 375 -13.50 -12.64 -14.28
N HIS A 376 -13.57 -11.96 -15.42
CA HIS A 376 -14.07 -12.53 -16.67
C HIS A 376 -13.15 -13.64 -17.18
N MET A 377 -11.84 -13.49 -17.03
CA MET A 377 -10.87 -14.54 -17.35
C MET A 377 -11.03 -15.76 -16.44
N ASP A 378 -11.19 -15.57 -15.12
CA ASP A 378 -11.47 -16.69 -14.20
C ASP A 378 -12.79 -17.40 -14.55
N ALA A 379 -13.82 -16.64 -14.90
CA ALA A 379 -15.12 -17.18 -15.32
C ALA A 379 -14.99 -18.02 -16.60
N ILE A 380 -14.28 -17.53 -17.62
CA ILE A 380 -14.03 -18.26 -18.87
C ILE A 380 -13.31 -19.59 -18.60
N ILE A 381 -12.28 -19.59 -17.76
CA ILE A 381 -11.55 -20.82 -17.41
C ILE A 381 -12.44 -21.72 -16.53
N GLY A 382 -13.25 -21.15 -15.65
CA GLY A 382 -14.23 -21.84 -14.81
C GLY A 382 -15.28 -22.62 -15.61
N SER A 383 -15.70 -22.12 -16.77
CA SER A 383 -16.66 -22.76 -17.67
C SER A 383 -16.07 -23.89 -18.52
N MET A 384 -14.77 -24.21 -18.36
CA MET A 384 -14.10 -25.34 -19.02
C MET A 384 -14.09 -26.60 -18.15
N THR A 385 -14.23 -27.75 -18.81
CA THR A 385 -14.08 -29.06 -18.14
C THR A 385 -12.62 -29.28 -17.68
N PRO A 386 -12.37 -30.13 -16.67
CA PRO A 386 -11.01 -30.44 -16.23
C PRO A 386 -10.09 -30.93 -17.36
N LYS A 387 -10.64 -31.71 -18.31
CA LYS A 387 -9.91 -32.20 -19.49
C LYS A 387 -9.49 -31.08 -20.44
N GLU A 388 -10.37 -30.09 -20.66
CA GLU A 388 -10.07 -28.93 -21.51
C GLU A 388 -9.06 -27.99 -20.83
N ARG A 389 -9.10 -27.88 -19.49
CA ARG A 389 -8.13 -27.07 -18.74
C ARG A 389 -6.73 -27.68 -18.74
N ALA A 390 -6.63 -28.99 -18.56
CA ALA A 390 -5.37 -29.72 -18.62
C ALA A 390 -4.77 -29.75 -20.05
N ASN A 391 -5.61 -29.74 -21.09
CA ASN A 391 -5.17 -29.74 -22.48
C ASN A 391 -5.93 -28.69 -23.33
N PRO A 392 -5.41 -27.45 -23.40
CA PRO A 392 -6.05 -26.36 -24.14
C PRO A 392 -6.12 -26.59 -25.66
N ALA A 393 -5.31 -27.50 -26.21
CA ALA A 393 -5.35 -27.85 -27.63
C ALA A 393 -6.68 -28.51 -28.04
N LEU A 394 -7.46 -29.03 -27.08
CA LEU A 394 -8.78 -29.62 -27.33
C LEU A 394 -9.85 -28.57 -27.66
N MET A 395 -9.57 -27.27 -27.49
CA MET A 395 -10.52 -26.18 -27.64
C MET A 395 -10.85 -25.90 -29.13
N ASN A 396 -11.78 -26.67 -29.67
CA ASN A 396 -12.36 -26.44 -30.99
C ASN A 396 -13.49 -25.37 -30.97
N ALA A 397 -13.98 -24.97 -32.14
CA ALA A 397 -15.01 -23.93 -32.26
C ALA A 397 -16.30 -24.23 -31.47
N LYS A 398 -16.75 -25.49 -31.44
CA LYS A 398 -17.95 -25.92 -30.68
C LYS A 398 -17.75 -25.77 -29.17
N ARG A 399 -16.58 -26.16 -28.66
CA ARG A 399 -16.22 -26.01 -27.24
C ARG A 399 -16.06 -24.56 -26.84
N LYS A 400 -15.44 -23.73 -27.69
CA LYS A 400 -15.31 -22.28 -27.46
C LYS A 400 -16.68 -21.61 -27.36
N LYS A 401 -17.64 -21.94 -28.24
CA LYS A 401 -19.04 -21.45 -28.15
C LYS A 401 -19.72 -21.85 -26.84
N ARG A 402 -19.55 -23.10 -26.39
CA ARG A 402 -20.10 -23.58 -25.11
C ARG A 402 -19.50 -22.85 -23.91
N VAL A 403 -18.19 -22.67 -23.89
CA VAL A 403 -17.46 -21.96 -22.81
C VAL A 403 -17.84 -20.49 -22.78
N ALA A 404 -17.93 -19.84 -23.94
CA ALA A 404 -18.39 -18.47 -24.08
C ALA A 404 -19.80 -18.28 -23.51
N ALA A 405 -20.76 -19.13 -23.90
CA ALA A 405 -22.12 -19.11 -23.37
C ALA A 405 -22.16 -19.38 -21.85
N GLY A 406 -21.39 -20.36 -21.36
CA GLY A 406 -21.32 -20.69 -19.94
C GLY A 406 -20.63 -19.65 -19.06
N ALA A 407 -19.84 -18.75 -19.64
CA ALA A 407 -19.22 -17.63 -18.95
C ALA A 407 -19.99 -16.30 -19.13
N GLY A 408 -21.04 -16.29 -19.97
CA GLY A 408 -21.74 -15.07 -20.36
C GLY A 408 -20.87 -14.11 -21.19
N ARG A 409 -19.99 -14.66 -22.05
CA ARG A 409 -18.98 -13.90 -22.81
C ARG A 409 -18.99 -14.25 -24.29
N GLU A 410 -18.29 -13.42 -25.05
CA GLU A 410 -18.07 -13.62 -26.48
C GLU A 410 -16.96 -14.63 -26.77
N VAL A 411 -17.09 -15.35 -27.90
CA VAL A 411 -16.07 -16.33 -28.34
C VAL A 411 -14.71 -15.67 -28.57
N GLN A 412 -14.70 -14.38 -28.92
CA GLN A 412 -13.48 -13.60 -29.08
C GLN A 412 -12.68 -13.49 -27.78
N GLU A 413 -13.35 -13.34 -26.64
CA GLU A 413 -12.70 -13.27 -25.33
C GLU A 413 -12.09 -14.61 -24.93
N VAL A 414 -12.78 -15.72 -25.22
CA VAL A 414 -12.24 -17.08 -25.04
C VAL A 414 -10.96 -17.26 -25.87
N ASN A 415 -10.92 -16.75 -27.10
CA ASN A 415 -9.71 -16.78 -27.92
C ASN A 415 -8.57 -15.94 -27.35
N LYS A 416 -8.86 -14.77 -26.76
CA LYS A 416 -7.86 -13.93 -26.08
C LYS A 416 -7.23 -14.67 -24.91
N VAL A 417 -8.02 -15.34 -24.06
CA VAL A 417 -7.51 -16.14 -22.93
C VAL A 417 -6.62 -17.30 -23.41
N LEU A 418 -7.03 -18.01 -24.46
CA LEU A 418 -6.23 -19.10 -25.03
C LEU A 418 -4.92 -18.61 -25.65
N LYS A 419 -4.94 -17.43 -26.30
CA LYS A 419 -3.74 -16.80 -26.86
C LYS A 419 -2.77 -16.39 -25.75
N MET A 420 -3.29 -15.77 -24.68
CA MET A 420 -2.50 -15.40 -23.50
C MET A 420 -1.85 -16.62 -22.84
N HIS A 421 -2.59 -17.71 -22.65
CA HIS A 421 -2.03 -18.98 -22.17
C HIS A 421 -0.92 -19.51 -23.08
N GLN A 422 -1.12 -19.46 -24.40
CA GLN A 422 -0.14 -19.94 -25.37
C GLN A 422 1.15 -19.11 -25.33
N GLU A 423 1.05 -17.79 -25.20
CA GLU A 423 2.20 -16.88 -25.09
C GLU A 423 2.98 -17.12 -23.78
N MET A 424 2.28 -17.23 -22.64
CA MET A 424 2.91 -17.56 -21.37
C MET A 424 3.54 -18.97 -21.38
N SER A 425 2.89 -19.96 -21.99
CA SER A 425 3.43 -21.31 -22.16
C SER A 425 4.71 -21.32 -23.02
N ARG A 426 4.76 -20.48 -24.08
CA ARG A 426 5.97 -20.30 -24.90
C ARG A 426 7.09 -19.64 -24.10
N ALA A 427 6.81 -18.56 -23.38
CA ALA A 427 7.77 -17.87 -22.53
C ALA A 427 8.35 -18.81 -21.45
N MET A 428 7.49 -19.59 -20.77
CA MET A 428 7.90 -20.57 -19.77
C MET A 428 8.79 -21.68 -20.34
N LYS A 429 8.50 -22.14 -21.57
CA LYS A 429 9.37 -23.08 -22.29
C LYS A 429 10.73 -22.46 -22.65
N GLN A 430 10.77 -21.18 -23.00
CA GLN A 430 12.02 -20.46 -23.27
C GLN A 430 12.85 -20.26 -21.99
N ILE A 431 12.22 -19.88 -20.88
CA ILE A 431 12.87 -19.75 -19.57
C ILE A 431 13.45 -21.09 -19.11
N LYS A 432 12.72 -22.20 -19.30
CA LYS A 432 13.23 -23.56 -19.04
C LYS A 432 14.45 -23.89 -19.90
N LYS A 433 14.42 -23.55 -21.20
CA LYS A 433 15.56 -23.74 -22.12
C LYS A 433 16.79 -22.90 -21.74
N MET A 434 16.60 -21.75 -21.11
CA MET A 434 17.67 -20.87 -20.64
C MET A 434 18.17 -21.18 -19.20
N GLY A 435 17.80 -22.35 -18.64
CA GLY A 435 18.33 -22.80 -17.34
C GLY A 435 17.48 -22.41 -16.12
N GLY A 436 16.18 -22.17 -16.28
CA GLY A 436 15.25 -21.92 -15.17
C GLY A 436 15.52 -20.60 -14.45
N LEU A 437 15.54 -20.61 -13.10
CA LEU A 437 15.77 -19.41 -12.26
C LEU A 437 17.03 -18.61 -12.64
N LYS A 438 18.07 -19.29 -13.16
CA LYS A 438 19.33 -18.66 -13.58
C LYS A 438 19.18 -17.83 -14.87
N GLY A 439 18.28 -18.24 -15.77
CA GLY A 439 17.92 -17.50 -16.98
C GLY A 439 16.98 -16.32 -16.70
N LEU A 440 16.11 -16.45 -15.69
CA LEU A 440 15.29 -15.34 -15.20
C LEU A 440 16.16 -14.24 -14.55
N GLY A 441 17.18 -14.65 -13.78
CA GLY A 441 18.21 -13.75 -13.24
C GLY A 441 19.05 -13.05 -14.31
N ALA A 442 19.26 -13.68 -15.47
CA ALA A 442 19.94 -13.04 -16.61
C ALA A 442 19.05 -12.04 -17.38
N LEU A 443 17.73 -12.30 -17.42
CA LEU A 443 16.76 -11.42 -18.08
C LEU A 443 16.44 -10.17 -17.23
N PHE A 444 16.39 -10.32 -15.90
CA PHE A 444 16.13 -9.23 -14.96
C PHE A 444 17.40 -8.55 -14.40
N GLY A 445 18.55 -9.22 -14.41
CA GLY A 445 19.77 -8.75 -13.76
C GLY A 445 20.69 -7.87 -14.62
N LYS A 446 20.41 -7.68 -15.91
CA LYS A 446 21.22 -6.83 -16.78
C LYS A 446 20.43 -6.24 -17.95
N GLY A 447 19.73 -5.12 -17.71
CA GLY A 447 19.36 -4.15 -18.75
C GLY A 447 18.45 -4.60 -19.90
N GLY A 448 17.71 -5.70 -19.76
CA GLY A 448 16.99 -6.35 -20.87
C GLY A 448 15.49 -6.09 -20.94
N MET A 449 15.00 -4.87 -20.69
CA MET A 449 13.55 -4.56 -20.76
C MET A 449 13.07 -4.16 -22.17
N GLY A 450 13.84 -4.46 -23.22
CA GLY A 450 13.50 -4.12 -24.62
C GLY A 450 13.07 -5.30 -25.50
N ALA A 451 13.27 -6.55 -25.09
CA ALA A 451 13.16 -7.71 -25.99
C ALA A 451 11.94 -8.63 -25.74
N ALA A 452 11.05 -8.31 -24.80
CA ALA A 452 9.98 -9.22 -24.37
C ALA A 452 8.57 -8.86 -24.87
N MET A 453 8.38 -7.82 -25.69
CA MET A 453 7.05 -7.41 -26.17
C MET A 453 7.07 -7.04 -27.67
N PRO A 454 6.91 -7.99 -28.60
CA PRO A 454 6.60 -7.66 -29.99
C PRO A 454 5.08 -7.48 -30.12
N GLY A 455 4.60 -6.22 -30.24
CA GLY A 455 3.21 -5.97 -30.66
C GLY A 455 2.48 -4.74 -30.12
N LEU A 456 3.15 -3.75 -29.50
CA LEU A 456 2.50 -2.52 -29.02
C LEU A 456 3.20 -1.23 -29.50
N ASP A 457 3.65 -1.19 -30.75
CA ASP A 457 4.07 0.07 -31.38
C ASP A 457 2.90 0.66 -32.19
N GLY A 458 2.18 1.59 -31.55
CA GLY A 458 1.44 2.64 -32.26
C GLY A 458 2.42 3.76 -32.69
N PRO A 459 2.09 4.55 -33.72
CA PRO A 459 3.10 5.27 -34.49
C PRO A 459 3.63 6.49 -33.72
N GLY A 460 4.90 6.41 -33.33
CA GLY A 460 5.70 7.51 -32.82
C GLY A 460 7.01 7.63 -33.60
N PRO A 461 7.55 8.85 -33.76
CA PRO A 461 8.36 9.23 -34.91
C PRO A 461 9.80 8.74 -34.84
N GLY A 462 10.35 8.50 -36.04
CA GLY A 462 11.64 7.88 -36.35
C GLY A 462 12.83 8.26 -35.47
N GLY A 463 13.52 7.22 -35.00
CA GLY A 463 14.90 7.26 -34.52
C GLY A 463 15.68 6.12 -35.17
N LEU A 464 16.47 6.46 -36.19
CA LEU A 464 17.37 5.54 -36.89
C LEU A 464 18.46 4.99 -35.96
N PRO A 465 18.83 3.71 -36.05
CA PRO A 465 19.86 3.09 -35.23
C PRO A 465 21.25 3.24 -35.87
N GLY A 466 22.22 3.68 -35.06
CA GLY A 466 23.65 3.48 -35.34
C GLY A 466 24.52 4.70 -35.09
N LEU A 467 25.12 4.79 -33.91
CA LEU A 467 26.36 5.54 -33.68
C LEU A 467 27.00 5.11 -32.36
N GLY A 468 28.12 4.39 -32.46
CA GLY A 468 28.97 4.01 -31.34
C GLY A 468 30.18 3.23 -31.83
N GLY A 469 31.27 3.93 -32.19
CA GLY A 469 32.57 3.34 -32.51
C GLY A 469 33.42 4.18 -33.45
N PRO A 470 34.62 4.65 -33.05
CA PRO A 470 35.42 5.62 -33.81
C PRO A 470 36.30 4.93 -34.86
N GLY A 471 36.39 5.53 -36.06
CA GLY A 471 37.35 5.15 -37.10
C GLY A 471 36.75 4.37 -38.25
N GLY A 472 36.39 5.07 -39.32
CA GLY A 472 36.00 4.48 -40.60
C GLY A 472 35.64 5.56 -41.60
N LYS A 473 36.45 5.70 -42.66
CA LYS A 473 36.19 6.62 -43.79
C LYS A 473 34.81 6.32 -44.38
N GLY A 474 33.95 7.34 -44.45
CA GLY A 474 32.63 7.23 -45.09
C GLY A 474 32.75 7.05 -46.61
N PRO A 475 31.74 6.46 -47.27
CA PRO A 475 31.75 6.24 -48.71
C PRO A 475 31.52 7.55 -49.46
N SER A 476 32.39 7.84 -50.42
CA SER A 476 32.23 8.93 -51.39
C SER A 476 31.10 8.60 -52.37
N VAL A 477 30.08 9.44 -52.44
CA VAL A 477 29.02 9.36 -53.45
C VAL A 477 29.49 10.11 -54.70
N ASP A 478 29.48 9.44 -55.86
CA ASP A 478 29.84 10.03 -57.15
C ASP A 478 28.81 11.09 -57.56
N PRO A 479 29.21 12.36 -57.76
CA PRO A 479 28.29 13.42 -58.17
C PRO A 479 27.62 13.20 -59.53
N ASN A 480 28.06 12.22 -60.33
CA ASN A 480 27.51 11.91 -61.65
C ASN A 480 26.32 10.94 -61.65
N THR A 481 25.96 10.36 -60.50
CA THR A 481 24.82 9.43 -60.39
C THR A 481 23.55 10.07 -59.83
N LEU A 482 23.52 11.39 -59.66
CA LEU A 482 22.36 12.12 -59.14
C LEU A 482 21.44 12.59 -60.27
N PRO A 483 20.11 12.49 -60.10
CA PRO A 483 19.14 13.09 -61.02
C PRO A 483 19.38 14.60 -61.21
N PRO A 484 19.09 15.16 -62.40
CA PRO A 484 19.36 16.57 -62.72
C PRO A 484 18.79 17.56 -61.70
N ASP A 485 17.59 17.25 -61.18
CA ASP A 485 16.86 18.12 -60.24
C ASP A 485 17.55 18.24 -58.88
N LEU A 486 18.37 17.25 -58.49
CA LEU A 486 19.13 17.25 -57.23
C LEU A 486 20.50 17.95 -57.36
N ARG A 487 21.05 18.05 -58.57
CA ARG A 487 22.29 18.80 -58.84
C ARG A 487 22.09 20.30 -58.74
N ASP A 488 20.93 20.81 -59.17
CA ASP A 488 20.64 22.24 -59.15
C ASP A 488 20.34 22.79 -57.75
N MET A 489 19.91 21.94 -56.82
CA MET A 489 19.69 22.33 -55.42
C MET A 489 20.99 22.47 -54.61
N LEU A 490 22.09 21.83 -55.04
CA LEU A 490 23.39 21.87 -54.36
C LEU A 490 24.26 23.08 -54.76
N ASN A 491 23.88 23.82 -55.81
CA ASN A 491 24.67 24.92 -56.38
C ASN A 491 24.11 26.33 -56.14
N LYS A 492 23.06 26.50 -55.32
CA LYS A 492 22.61 27.83 -54.89
C LYS A 492 23.17 28.15 -53.50
N LYS A 493 24.16 29.04 -53.47
CA LYS A 493 24.71 29.68 -52.26
C LYS A 493 23.69 30.59 -51.60
#